data_AF-A0A1T2X0D4-F1
#
_entry.id   AF-A0A1T2X0D4-F1
#
_cell.length_a   1.000
_cell.length_b   1.000
_cell.length_c   1.000
_cell.angle_alpha   90.00
_cell.angle_beta   90.00
_cell.angle_gamma   90.00
#
_symmetry.space_group_name_H-M   'P 1'
#
loop_
_entity.id
_entity.type
_entity.pdbx_description
1 polymer ?
#
loop_
_entity_poly.entity_id
_entity_poly.type
_entity_poly.pdbx_seq_one_letter_code
_entity_poly.pdbx_strand_id
1 'polypeptide(L)' 'MSQLDQVVRETVSHYIKEFDNTTNLLGITSVRNIIYILTDLENKVGFQINDSFIHEIKNLTVENLAKVIPEYLK' A
#
# COMPACT_ATOMS: atom_id res chain seq x y z
N MET A 1 7.97 -7.00 12.83
CA MET A 1 7.16 -6.77 11.61
C MET A 1 5.76 -7.25 11.91
N SER A 2 4.76 -6.39 11.75
CA SER A 2 3.36 -6.77 11.94
C SER A 2 2.92 -7.72 10.81
N GLN A 3 1.86 -8.51 11.03
CA GLN A 3 1.26 -9.33 9.97
C GLN A 3 0.82 -8.46 8.78
N LEU A 4 0.37 -7.23 9.05
CA LEU A 4 -0.02 -6.27 8.02
C LEU A 4 1.18 -5.77 7.21
N ASP A 5 2.32 -5.47 7.84
CA ASP A 5 3.55 -5.05 7.13
C ASP A 5 3.94 -6.10 6.09
N GLN A 6 3.82 -7.38 6.47
CA GLN A 6 4.13 -8.50 5.60
C GLN A 6 3.17 -8.57 4.41
N VAL A 7 1.86 -8.47 4.65
CA VAL A 7 0.85 -8.48 3.58
C VAL A 7 1.03 -7.31 2.61
N VAL A 8 1.33 -6.11 3.13
CA VAL A 8 1.59 -4.92 2.32
C VAL A 8 2.84 -5.14 1.47
N ARG A 9 3.94 -5.57 2.09
CA ARG A 9 5.21 -5.78 1.39
C ARG A 9 5.12 -6.87 0.32
N GLU A 10 4.46 -7.99 0.61
CA GLU A 10 4.23 -9.08 -0.34
C GLU A 10 3.34 -8.64 -1.50
N THR A 11 2.32 -7.83 -1.23
CA THR A 11 1.47 -7.30 -2.31
C THR A 11 2.26 -6.35 -3.21
N VAL A 12 3.10 -5.48 -2.65
CA VAL A 12 3.95 -4.59 -3.45
C VAL A 12 4.99 -5.38 -4.26
N SER A 13 5.58 -6.44 -3.69
CA SER A 13 6.62 -7.23 -4.36
C SER A 13 6.14 -8.02 -5.57
N HIS A 14 4.83 -8.26 -5.69
CA HIS A 14 4.24 -8.83 -6.92
C HIS A 14 4.35 -7.88 -8.13
N TYR A 15 4.44 -6.58 -7.90
CA TYR A 15 4.45 -5.56 -8.96
C TYR A 15 5.79 -4.82 -9.09
N ILE A 16 6.62 -4.83 -8.04
CA ILE A 16 7.87 -4.08 -7.95
C ILE A 16 8.95 -4.98 -7.36
N LYS A 17 10.04 -5.23 -8.10
CA LYS A 17 11.09 -6.16 -7.67
C LYS A 17 12.04 -5.57 -6.62
N GLU A 18 12.34 -4.27 -6.72
CA GLU A 18 13.34 -3.61 -5.90
C GLU A 18 12.74 -2.35 -5.27
N PHE A 19 12.57 -2.39 -3.95
CA PHE A 19 12.09 -1.28 -3.13
C PHE A 19 12.47 -1.53 -1.66
N ASP A 20 12.57 -0.47 -0.87
CA ASP A 20 12.61 -0.53 0.59
C ASP A 20 11.31 0.02 1.20
N ASN A 21 11.20 0.01 2.53
CA ASN A 21 9.96 0.40 3.21
C ASN A 21 9.63 1.89 3.08
N THR A 22 10.62 2.74 2.81
CA THR A 22 10.49 4.21 2.73
C THR A 22 10.45 4.73 1.30
N THR A 23 10.70 3.87 0.31
CA THR A 23 10.64 4.22 -1.11
C THR A 23 9.22 4.64 -1.50
N ASN A 24 9.10 5.84 -2.09
CA ASN A 24 7.84 6.30 -2.64
C ASN A 24 7.54 5.55 -3.96
N LEU A 25 6.55 4.67 -3.91
CA LEU A 25 6.19 3.76 -5.01
C LEU A 25 5.78 4.52 -6.27
N LEU A 26 5.20 5.73 -6.14
CA LEU A 26 4.84 6.59 -7.27
C LEU A 26 6.05 7.01 -8.13
N GLY A 27 7.26 7.03 -7.53
CA GLY A 27 8.49 7.41 -8.23
C GLY A 27 9.19 6.27 -8.96
N ILE A 28 8.80 5.01 -8.71
CA ILE A 28 9.53 3.82 -9.19
C ILE A 28 8.68 2.82 -9.95
N THR A 29 7.36 3.04 -10.05
CA THR A 29 6.47 2.17 -10.81
C THR A 29 5.39 2.97 -11.54
N SER A 30 4.68 2.31 -12.45
CA SER A 30 3.60 2.95 -13.20
C SER A 30 2.36 3.17 -12.33
N VAL A 31 1.56 4.21 -12.65
CA VAL A 31 0.25 4.44 -12.01
C VAL A 31 -0.66 3.21 -12.10
N ARG A 32 -0.56 2.44 -13.19
CA ARG A 32 -1.30 1.17 -13.34
C ARG A 32 -0.95 0.18 -12.22
N ASN A 33 0.33 0.00 -11.93
CA ASN A 33 0.77 -0.90 -10.85
C ASN A 33 0.34 -0.37 -9.48
N ILE A 34 0.32 0.95 -9.29
CA ILE A 34 -0.21 1.55 -8.07
C ILE A 34 -1.69 1.21 -7.87
N ILE A 35 -2.51 1.35 -8.93
CA ILE A 35 -3.93 0.97 -8.87
C ILE A 35 -4.07 -0.51 -8.51
N TYR A 36 -3.30 -1.41 -9.14
CA TYR A 36 -3.35 -2.85 -8.81
C TYR A 36 -2.92 -3.16 -7.38
N ILE A 37 -1.84 -2.55 -6.88
CA ILE A 37 -1.40 -2.70 -5.50
C ILE A 37 -2.52 -2.30 -4.55
N LEU A 38 -3.11 -1.12 -4.76
CA LEU A 38 -4.17 -0.58 -3.93
C LEU A 38 -5.42 -1.45 -3.95
N THR A 39 -5.88 -1.89 -5.13
CA THR A 39 -7.01 -2.80 -5.27
C THR A 39 -6.75 -4.17 -4.62
N ASP A 40 -5.55 -4.72 -4.74
CA ASP A 40 -5.20 -5.99 -4.09
C ASP A 40 -5.19 -5.85 -2.56
N LEU A 41 -4.68 -4.73 -2.03
CA LEU A 41 -4.70 -4.47 -0.59
C LEU A 41 -6.13 -4.30 -0.07
N GLU A 42 -6.97 -3.56 -0.78
CA GLU A 42 -8.39 -3.37 -0.47
C GLU A 42 -9.09 -4.74 -0.32
N ASN A 43 -8.90 -5.63 -1.30
CA ASN A 43 -9.49 -6.96 -1.31
C ASN A 43 -8.91 -7.92 -0.26
N LYS A 44 -7.59 -7.91 -0.05
CA LYS A 44 -6.91 -8.85 0.88
C LYS A 44 -7.14 -8.51 2.33
N VAL A 45 -7.16 -7.22 2.66
CA VAL A 45 -7.24 -6.76 4.06
C VAL A 45 -8.68 -6.40 4.44
N GLY A 46 -9.54 -6.10 3.46
CA GLY A 46 -10.97 -5.86 3.70
C GLY A 46 -11.30 -4.46 4.20
N PHE A 47 -10.63 -3.44 3.67
CA PHE A 47 -11.00 -2.03 3.86
C PHE A 47 -11.55 -1.44 2.55
N GLN A 48 -11.97 -0.18 2.58
CA GLN A 48 -12.40 0.53 1.38
C GLN A 48 -11.49 1.73 1.13
N ILE A 49 -10.99 1.85 -0.10
CA ILE A 49 -10.23 3.01 -0.53
C ILE A 49 -11.20 4.16 -0.85
N ASN A 50 -11.01 5.29 -0.18
CA ASN A 50 -11.79 6.51 -0.38
C ASN A 50 -10.88 7.75 -0.39
N ASP A 51 -11.46 8.92 -0.67
CA ASP A 51 -10.69 10.17 -0.77
C ASP A 51 -9.93 10.51 0.53
N SER A 52 -10.47 10.15 1.70
CA SER A 52 -9.80 10.35 2.99
C SER A 52 -8.53 9.50 3.10
N PHE A 53 -8.63 8.21 2.77
CA PHE A 53 -7.49 7.30 2.75
C PHE A 53 -6.41 7.80 1.78
N ILE A 54 -6.80 8.19 0.57
CA ILE A 54 -5.89 8.74 -0.43
C ILE A 54 -5.19 10.01 0.07
N HIS A 55 -5.89 10.86 0.83
CA HIS A 55 -5.31 12.07 1.41
C HIS A 55 -4.26 11.79 2.50
N GLU A 56 -4.36 10.67 3.20
CA GLU A 56 -3.40 10.30 4.27
C GLU A 56 -2.15 9.62 3.71
N ILE A 57 -2.27 8.85 2.62
CA ILE A 57 -1.15 8.13 2.02
C ILE A 57 -0.28 8.97 1.06
N LYS A 58 -0.18 10.30 1.24
CA LYS A 58 0.53 11.24 0.34
C LYS A 58 1.92 10.74 -0.09
N ASN A 59 2.63 10.13 0.84
CA ASN A 59 3.81 9.33 0.54
C ASN A 59 3.38 7.86 0.46
N LEU A 60 3.26 7.35 -0.76
CA LEU A 60 2.85 5.98 -0.99
C LEU A 60 4.05 5.06 -0.78
N THR A 61 4.36 4.75 0.48
CA THR A 61 5.44 3.84 0.89
C THR A 61 4.83 2.64 1.62
N VAL A 62 5.57 1.54 1.71
CA VAL A 62 5.11 0.36 2.46
C VAL A 62 4.92 0.68 3.94
N GLU A 63 5.82 1.45 4.54
CA GLU A 63 5.71 1.89 5.92
C GLU A 63 4.44 2.69 6.16
N ASN A 64 4.14 3.66 5.28
CA ASN A 64 2.98 4.52 5.44
C ASN A 64 1.67 3.75 5.20
N LEU A 65 1.64 2.85 4.20
CA LEU A 65 0.49 1.96 3.97
C LEU A 65 0.21 1.08 5.19
N ALA A 66 1.23 0.44 5.75
CA ALA A 66 1.08 -0.41 6.92
C ALA A 66 0.65 0.38 8.18
N LYS A 67 1.00 1.66 8.27
CA LYS A 67 0.56 2.57 9.34
C LYS A 67 -0.89 3.02 9.20
N VAL A 68 -1.32 3.38 7.98
CA VAL A 68 -2.64 4.01 7.73
C VAL A 68 -3.74 2.97 7.58
N ILE A 69 -3.51 1.85 6.89
CA ILE A 69 -4.53 0.82 6.64
C ILE A 69 -5.28 0.37 7.91
N PRO A 70 -4.63 0.12 9.08
CA PRO A 70 -5.33 -0.26 10.31
C PRO A 70 -6.43 0.71 10.76
N GLU A 71 -6.28 2.01 10.47
CA GLU A 71 -7.26 3.04 10.84
C GLU A 71 -8.55 2.94 10.03
N TYR A 72 -8.51 2.18 8.92
CA TYR A 72 -9.62 1.96 7.98
C TYR A 72 -10.17 0.52 8.03
N LEU A 73 -9.64 -0.32 8.92
CA LEU A 73 -10.20 -1.64 9.21
C LEU A 73 -11.35 -1.49 10.21
N LYS A 74 -12.50 -2.09 9.87
CA LYS A 74 -13.69 -2.09 10.73
C LYS A 74 -13.57 -3.06 11.90
#